data_AF-G1X3T2-F1
#
_entry.id   AF-G1X3T2-F1
#
_cell.length_a   1.000
_cell.length_b   1.000
_cell.length_c   1.000
_cell.angle_alpha   90.00
_cell.angle_beta   90.00
_cell.angle_gamma   90.00
#
_symmetry.space_group_name_H-M   'P 1'
#
loop_
_entity.id
_entity.type
_entity.pdbx_description
1 polymer ?
#
loop_
_entity_poly.entity_id
_entity_poly.type
_entity_poly.pdbx_seq_one_letter_code
_entity_poly.pdbx_strand_id
1 'polypeptide(L)'
;MGDVITRTEHVPSCDELKHDCSSENTYVRDASLNSTGAVFDSILKDGVIKIQIPSGDTYWAHKTALERHSEYFSCLSSSKLVESQTGTVELDDPEVDIPDAVGAFLEYCYVGDYSEKDSIPKNFQLHAQVYVFAERTRCQRLKAMALRKATSICQKPFPTSSGDADKLLEIFDQVITLVYNHTSDRSAAVVFGIENLKPVPSAPGPNPRMGEMIPSSLFGQVQWQHATVTASSTKESVPKVPKSSAGDDIVRDGFRMLLAAYSATHLEKFRASPSFMRLHRSLPDFSSDLILFVRPGGDISTDENGILRIKFRMVEFPLEET
;
A
#
# COMPACT_ATOMS: atom_id res chain seq x y z
N MET A 1 36.62 -16.52 34.31
CA MET A 1 35.16 -16.71 34.47
C MET A 1 34.55 -15.35 34.24
N GLY A 2 34.02 -15.11 33.04
CA GLY A 2 33.42 -13.84 32.65
C GLY A 2 31.96 -14.08 32.31
N ASP A 3 31.08 -13.33 32.95
CA ASP A 3 29.63 -13.48 32.84
C ASP A 3 29.12 -13.07 31.45
N VAL A 4 28.34 -13.97 30.86
CA VAL A 4 27.62 -13.74 29.60
C VAL A 4 26.32 -13.00 29.93
N ILE A 5 26.29 -11.70 29.68
CA ILE A 5 25.08 -10.89 29.79
C ILE A 5 24.24 -11.13 28.53
N THR A 6 23.15 -11.88 28.68
CA THR A 6 22.10 -12.00 27.66
C THR A 6 21.16 -10.80 27.79
N ARG A 7 21.28 -9.83 26.89
CA ARG A 7 20.30 -8.73 26.76
C ARG A 7 19.07 -9.26 26.04
N THR A 8 17.94 -9.30 26.75
CA THR A 8 16.62 -9.54 26.17
C THR A 8 16.09 -8.19 25.67
N GLU A 9 15.98 -8.03 24.35
CA GLU A 9 15.42 -6.81 23.77
C GLU A 9 13.90 -6.76 23.99
N HIS A 10 13.44 -5.68 24.61
CA HIS A 10 12.02 -5.42 24.80
C HIS A 10 11.44 -4.82 23.52
N VAL A 11 10.69 -5.63 22.78
CA VAL A 11 9.92 -5.18 21.61
C VAL A 11 8.62 -4.53 22.12
N PRO A 12 8.34 -3.25 21.81
CA PRO A 12 7.13 -2.59 22.28
C PRO A 12 5.86 -3.23 21.71
N SER A 13 4.80 -3.28 22.54
CA SER A 13 3.49 -3.82 22.19
C SER A 13 2.78 -2.97 21.12
N CYS A 14 2.02 -3.62 20.24
CA CYS A 14 1.27 -2.97 19.15
C CYS A 14 0.08 -2.10 19.62
N ASP A 15 -0.11 -1.90 20.93
CA ASP A 15 -1.30 -1.23 21.47
C ASP A 15 -1.31 0.31 21.30
N GLU A 16 -0.22 0.92 20.82
CA GLU A 16 -0.10 2.38 20.68
C GLU A 16 -0.44 2.93 19.28
N LEU A 17 -0.68 2.06 18.29
CA LEU A 17 -1.16 2.46 16.97
C LEU A 17 -2.65 2.10 16.86
N LYS A 18 -3.53 3.11 16.85
CA LYS A 18 -4.98 2.97 16.61
C LYS A 18 -5.29 2.56 15.16
N HIS A 19 -4.66 1.50 14.67
CA HIS A 19 -5.11 0.81 13.48
C HIS A 19 -6.11 -0.27 13.91
N ASP A 20 -7.23 -0.32 13.21
CA ASP A 20 -8.27 -1.33 13.41
C ASP A 20 -7.78 -2.68 12.87
N CYS A 21 -6.90 -3.35 13.61
CA CYS A 21 -6.45 -4.72 13.35
C CYS A 21 -7.41 -5.76 13.94
N SER A 22 -8.65 -5.38 14.27
CA SER A 22 -9.63 -6.24 14.94
C SER A 22 -10.34 -7.23 14.01
N SER A 23 -9.59 -7.88 13.11
CA SER A 23 -10.01 -9.20 12.62
C SER A 23 -9.44 -10.23 13.59
N GLU A 24 -10.31 -10.78 14.44
CA GLU A 24 -10.03 -11.95 15.27
C GLU A 24 -9.53 -13.09 14.38
N ASN A 25 -8.21 -13.19 14.25
CA ASN A 25 -7.53 -14.38 13.76
C ASN A 25 -6.48 -14.72 14.82
N THR A 26 -6.92 -15.44 15.84
CA THR A 26 -6.09 -16.18 16.78
C THR A 26 -5.26 -17.22 16.02
N TYR A 27 -4.20 -16.76 15.36
CA TYR A 27 -3.15 -17.64 14.86
C TYR A 27 -2.06 -17.74 15.92
N VAL A 28 -2.26 -18.76 16.74
CA VAL A 28 -1.33 -19.53 17.56
C VAL A 28 0.15 -19.19 17.26
N ARG A 29 0.75 -18.31 18.07
CA ARG A 29 2.23 -18.22 18.20
C ARG A 29 2.82 -19.48 18.84
N ASP A 30 1.98 -20.35 19.39
CA ASP A 30 2.29 -21.63 20.03
C ASP A 30 1.96 -22.85 19.15
N ALA A 31 2.11 -22.73 17.82
CA ALA A 31 1.97 -23.90 16.95
C ALA A 31 3.11 -24.86 17.27
N SER A 32 2.84 -25.77 18.21
CA SER A 32 3.68 -26.91 18.57
C SER A 32 4.29 -27.52 17.31
N LEU A 33 5.58 -27.85 17.33
CA LEU A 33 6.32 -28.48 16.22
C LEU A 33 5.64 -29.76 15.70
N ASN A 34 4.69 -30.33 16.43
CA ASN A 34 3.88 -31.46 15.98
C ASN A 34 2.81 -31.06 14.94
N SER A 35 2.46 -29.77 14.83
CA SER A 35 1.50 -29.23 13.87
C SER A 35 2.12 -28.89 12.51
N THR A 36 3.43 -28.70 12.41
CA THR A 36 4.08 -28.35 11.13
C THR A 36 4.11 -29.54 10.17
N GLY A 37 4.28 -30.77 10.67
CA GLY A 37 4.27 -31.98 9.84
C GLY A 37 2.97 -32.19 9.05
N ALA A 38 1.82 -32.02 9.72
CA ALA A 38 0.51 -32.15 9.05
C ALA A 38 0.27 -31.05 8.00
N VAL A 39 0.82 -29.85 8.22
CA VAL A 39 0.73 -28.75 7.25
C VAL A 39 1.58 -29.06 6.02
N PHE A 40 2.79 -29.57 6.17
CA PHE A 40 3.64 -29.96 5.04
C PHE A 40 3.04 -31.11 4.22
N ASP A 41 2.49 -32.13 4.87
CA ASP A 41 1.83 -33.25 4.17
C ASP A 41 0.60 -32.80 3.38
N SER A 42 -0.13 -31.81 3.90
CA SER A 42 -1.25 -31.20 3.16
C SER A 42 -0.78 -30.40 1.96
N ILE A 43 0.32 -29.65 2.10
CA ILE A 43 0.90 -28.83 1.02
C ILE A 43 1.39 -29.72 -0.13
N LEU A 44 2.07 -30.83 0.17
CA LEU A 44 2.63 -31.74 -0.84
C LEU A 44 1.57 -32.49 -1.65
N LYS A 45 0.37 -32.68 -1.08
CA LYS A 45 -0.76 -33.34 -1.77
C LYS A 45 -1.57 -32.37 -2.62
N ASP A 46 -1.30 -31.08 -2.47
CA ASP A 46 -2.12 -30.04 -3.07
C ASP A 46 -1.61 -29.64 -4.45
N GLY A 47 -2.51 -29.07 -5.25
CA GLY A 47 -2.17 -28.59 -6.58
C GLY A 47 -1.12 -27.49 -6.54
N VAL A 48 -0.30 -27.41 -7.58
CA VAL A 48 0.58 -26.25 -7.81
C VAL A 48 -0.10 -25.26 -8.74
N ILE A 49 0.06 -23.98 -8.44
CA ILE A 49 -0.35 -22.87 -9.28
C ILE A 49 0.90 -22.28 -9.95
N LYS A 50 0.83 -22.08 -11.26
CA LYS A 50 1.81 -21.34 -12.05
C LYS A 50 1.46 -19.85 -12.03
N ILE A 51 2.35 -19.01 -11.54
CA ILE A 51 2.20 -17.55 -11.58
C ILE A 51 3.15 -17.02 -12.65
N GLN A 52 2.64 -16.29 -13.62
CA GLN A 52 3.42 -15.67 -14.69
C GLN A 52 3.33 -14.15 -14.58
N ILE A 53 4.46 -13.46 -14.61
CA ILE A 53 4.54 -12.00 -14.46
C ILE A 53 4.99 -11.31 -15.76
N PRO A 54 4.81 -9.99 -15.91
CA PRO A 54 5.07 -9.29 -17.17
C PRO A 54 6.52 -9.36 -17.66
N SER A 55 7.49 -9.57 -16.77
CA SER A 55 8.90 -9.79 -17.14
C SER A 55 9.14 -11.09 -17.91
N GLY A 56 8.16 -12.01 -17.93
CA GLY A 56 8.29 -13.37 -18.46
C GLY A 56 8.72 -14.39 -17.41
N ASP A 57 9.06 -13.97 -16.20
CA ASP A 57 9.39 -14.89 -15.11
C ASP A 57 8.16 -15.70 -14.71
N THR A 58 8.41 -16.94 -14.31
CA THR A 58 7.38 -17.89 -13.89
C THR A 58 7.72 -18.48 -12.54
N TYR A 59 6.74 -18.49 -11.66
CA TYR A 59 6.83 -19.07 -10.33
C TYR A 59 5.85 -20.24 -10.19
N TRP A 60 6.21 -21.22 -9.39
CA TRP A 60 5.36 -22.35 -9.04
C TRP A 60 5.17 -22.37 -7.53
N ALA A 61 3.93 -22.37 -7.08
CA ALA A 61 3.61 -22.33 -5.66
C ALA A 61 2.44 -23.27 -5.33
N HIS A 62 2.46 -23.85 -4.14
CA HIS A 62 1.37 -24.69 -3.68
C HIS A 62 0.13 -23.83 -3.40
N LYS A 63 -1.01 -24.29 -3.91
CA LYS A 63 -2.29 -23.59 -3.82
C LYS A 63 -2.63 -23.21 -2.37
N THR A 64 -2.63 -24.17 -1.45
CA THR A 64 -2.87 -23.99 -0.01
C THR A 64 -1.94 -22.98 0.65
N ALA A 65 -0.68 -22.85 0.21
CA ALA A 65 0.25 -21.87 0.76
C ALA A 65 -0.17 -20.44 0.37
N LEU A 66 -0.63 -20.24 -0.87
CA LEU A 66 -1.13 -18.95 -1.35
C LEU A 66 -2.46 -18.60 -0.68
N GLU A 67 -3.43 -19.51 -0.71
CA GLU A 67 -4.78 -19.30 -0.18
C GLU A 67 -4.80 -18.96 1.32
N ARG A 68 -3.87 -19.54 2.09
CA ARG A 68 -3.76 -19.28 3.53
C ARG A 68 -3.46 -17.82 3.85
N HIS A 69 -2.73 -17.14 2.98
CA HIS A 69 -2.20 -15.80 3.24
C HIS A 69 -2.85 -14.72 2.36
N SER A 70 -3.41 -15.09 1.20
CA SER A 70 -3.97 -14.15 0.22
C SER A 70 -5.43 -14.46 -0.07
N GLU A 71 -6.30 -13.49 0.24
CA GLU A 71 -7.73 -13.54 -0.10
C GLU A 71 -7.94 -13.59 -1.62
N TYR A 72 -7.07 -12.94 -2.40
CA TYR A 72 -7.09 -13.00 -3.86
C TYR A 72 -6.96 -14.45 -4.36
N PHE A 73 -5.93 -15.17 -3.91
CA PHE A 73 -5.72 -16.56 -4.34
C PHE A 73 -6.78 -17.52 -3.78
N SER A 74 -7.32 -17.24 -2.58
CA SER A 74 -8.45 -17.99 -2.02
C SER A 74 -9.73 -17.83 -2.86
N CYS A 75 -10.05 -16.60 -3.25
CA CYS A 75 -11.18 -16.31 -4.15
C CYS A 75 -10.97 -16.93 -5.53
N LEU A 76 -9.76 -16.78 -6.10
CA LEU A 76 -9.43 -17.31 -7.41
C LEU A 76 -9.62 -18.82 -7.48
N SER A 77 -9.15 -19.52 -6.45
CA SER A 77 -9.18 -20.96 -6.34
C SER A 77 -10.55 -21.58 -6.11
N SER A 78 -11.47 -20.81 -5.52
CA SER A 78 -12.87 -21.18 -5.31
C SER A 78 -13.78 -20.69 -6.46
N SER A 79 -13.26 -19.86 -7.36
CA SER A 79 -13.98 -19.36 -8.52
C SER A 79 -14.18 -20.45 -9.59
N LYS A 80 -15.03 -20.15 -10.57
CA LYS A 80 -15.19 -20.97 -11.79
C LYS A 80 -14.40 -20.41 -12.98
N LEU A 81 -13.48 -19.48 -12.73
CA LEU A 81 -12.73 -18.79 -13.77
C LEU A 81 -11.68 -19.72 -14.42
N VAL A 82 -11.13 -19.30 -15.56
CA VAL A 82 -10.20 -20.13 -16.35
C VAL A 82 -8.95 -20.48 -15.54
N GLU A 83 -8.47 -19.55 -14.73
CA GLU A 83 -7.30 -19.66 -13.85
C GLU A 83 -7.47 -20.81 -12.84
N SER A 84 -8.69 -20.98 -12.31
CA SER A 84 -8.99 -22.08 -11.38
C SER A 84 -8.92 -23.45 -12.05
N GLN A 85 -9.17 -23.52 -13.36
CA GLN A 85 -9.19 -24.75 -14.14
C GLN A 85 -7.81 -25.07 -14.74
N THR A 86 -7.08 -24.05 -15.17
CA THR A 86 -5.74 -24.19 -15.77
C THR A 86 -4.63 -24.25 -14.73
N GLY A 87 -4.89 -23.77 -13.51
CA GLY A 87 -3.88 -23.61 -12.48
C GLY A 87 -2.81 -22.57 -12.88
N THR A 88 -3.12 -21.66 -13.80
CA THR A 88 -2.21 -20.60 -14.24
C THR A 88 -2.82 -19.24 -13.95
N VAL A 89 -2.04 -18.36 -13.32
CA VAL A 89 -2.40 -16.98 -12.99
C VAL A 89 -1.44 -16.07 -13.72
N GLU A 90 -1.99 -15.21 -14.56
CA GLU A 90 -1.23 -14.18 -15.27
C GLU A 90 -1.40 -12.85 -14.53
N LEU A 91 -0.28 -12.30 -14.10
CA LEU A 91 -0.17 -10.98 -13.49
C LEU A 91 0.29 -10.01 -14.59
N ASP A 92 -0.39 -8.90 -14.73
CA ASP A 92 -0.35 -8.04 -15.92
C ASP A 92 0.15 -6.61 -15.68
N ASP A 93 0.43 -6.22 -14.43
CA ASP A 93 0.86 -4.88 -14.07
C ASP A 93 2.38 -4.82 -13.92
N PRO A 94 3.14 -4.28 -14.91
CA PRO A 94 4.60 -4.28 -14.86
C PRO A 94 5.19 -3.38 -13.76
N GLU A 95 4.41 -2.45 -13.20
CA GLU A 95 4.87 -1.58 -12.12
C GLU A 95 4.74 -2.24 -10.74
N VAL A 96 3.81 -3.18 -10.58
CA VAL A 96 3.51 -3.84 -9.30
C VAL A 96 4.00 -5.28 -9.28
N ASP A 97 3.82 -6.01 -10.38
CA ASP A 97 4.08 -7.44 -10.51
C ASP A 97 5.58 -7.69 -10.83
N ILE A 98 6.44 -7.12 -9.97
CA ILE A 98 7.90 -7.13 -10.09
C ILE A 98 8.47 -8.43 -9.49
N PRO A 99 9.49 -9.06 -10.12
CA PRO A 99 10.07 -10.33 -9.65
C PRO A 99 10.46 -10.35 -8.17
N ASP A 100 11.06 -9.26 -7.68
CA ASP A 100 11.47 -9.11 -6.28
C ASP A 100 10.28 -9.16 -5.30
N ALA A 101 9.17 -8.49 -5.65
CA ALA A 101 7.97 -8.44 -4.80
C ALA A 101 7.25 -9.78 -4.76
N VAL A 102 7.15 -10.45 -5.91
CA VAL A 102 6.56 -11.79 -6.02
C VAL A 102 7.40 -12.82 -5.28
N GLY A 103 8.72 -12.76 -5.43
CA GLY A 103 9.64 -13.62 -4.69
C GLY A 103 9.49 -13.47 -3.17
N ALA A 104 9.44 -12.24 -2.66
CA ALA A 104 9.24 -11.96 -1.24
C ALA A 104 7.85 -12.40 -0.74
N PHE A 105 6.80 -12.23 -1.53
CA PHE A 105 5.46 -12.75 -1.21
C PHE A 105 5.46 -14.28 -1.11
N LEU A 106 6.11 -14.96 -2.04
CA LEU A 106 6.21 -16.42 -2.01
C LEU A 106 7.02 -16.91 -0.82
N GLU A 107 8.16 -16.29 -0.53
CA GLU A 107 8.94 -16.58 0.68
C GLU A 107 8.08 -16.43 1.94
N TYR A 108 7.31 -15.34 2.04
CA TYR A 108 6.37 -15.11 3.12
C TYR A 108 5.30 -16.20 3.24
N CYS A 109 4.74 -16.69 2.14
CA CYS A 109 3.74 -17.76 2.16
C CYS A 109 4.26 -19.08 2.77
N TYR A 110 5.57 -19.35 2.67
CA TYR A 110 6.17 -20.57 3.22
C TYR A 110 6.83 -20.37 4.59
N VAL A 111 7.53 -19.25 4.78
CA VAL A 111 8.38 -18.99 5.95
C VAL A 111 7.66 -18.11 6.98
N GLY A 112 6.67 -17.34 6.54
CA GLY A 112 6.00 -16.33 7.37
C GLY A 112 6.80 -15.03 7.50
N ASP A 113 7.90 -14.89 6.77
CA ASP A 113 8.73 -13.68 6.62
C ASP A 113 9.40 -13.68 5.24
N TYR A 114 10.06 -12.58 4.85
CA TYR A 114 10.85 -12.47 3.62
C TYR A 114 12.20 -11.81 3.85
N SER A 115 13.19 -12.21 3.06
CA SER A 115 14.59 -11.81 3.22
C SER A 115 14.85 -10.38 2.74
N GLU A 116 15.74 -9.69 3.44
CA GLU A 116 16.24 -8.36 3.08
C GLU A 116 17.53 -8.47 2.26
N LYS A 117 17.83 -7.44 1.47
CA LYS A 117 19.09 -7.29 0.71
C LYS A 117 20.17 -6.61 1.56
N ASP A 118 21.41 -6.62 1.09
CA ASP A 118 22.56 -6.10 1.84
C ASP A 118 22.64 -4.56 1.95
N SER A 119 21.71 -3.83 1.34
CA SER A 119 21.76 -2.36 1.29
C SER A 119 20.44 -1.71 1.67
N ILE A 120 20.50 -0.67 2.50
CA ILE A 120 19.35 0.09 2.98
C ILE A 120 18.46 0.59 1.83
N PRO A 121 18.98 1.25 0.77
CA PRO A 121 18.12 1.78 -0.29
C PRO A 121 17.34 0.67 -1.03
N LYS A 122 17.99 -0.47 -1.31
CA LYS A 122 17.32 -1.62 -1.93
C LYS A 122 16.28 -2.25 -1.01
N ASN A 123 16.53 -2.30 0.30
CA ASN A 123 15.54 -2.82 1.25
C ASN A 123 14.33 -1.92 1.32
N PHE A 124 14.54 -0.61 1.36
CA PHE A 124 13.44 0.36 1.36
C PHE A 124 12.56 0.22 0.10
N GLN A 125 13.20 0.11 -1.07
CA GLN A 125 12.50 -0.17 -2.33
C GLN A 125 11.74 -1.49 -2.28
N LEU A 126 12.39 -2.57 -1.83
CA LEU A 126 11.77 -3.88 -1.70
C LEU A 126 10.54 -3.85 -0.79
N HIS A 127 10.60 -3.20 0.38
CA HIS A 127 9.45 -3.11 1.27
C HIS A 127 8.30 -2.33 0.65
N ALA A 128 8.56 -1.26 -0.11
CA ALA A 128 7.51 -0.54 -0.84
C ALA A 128 6.86 -1.42 -1.92
N GLN A 129 7.66 -2.14 -2.71
CA GLN A 129 7.17 -3.05 -3.74
C GLN A 129 6.32 -4.19 -3.13
N VAL A 130 6.81 -4.80 -2.04
CA VAL A 130 6.07 -5.84 -1.31
C VAL A 130 4.79 -5.28 -0.70
N TYR A 131 4.79 -4.06 -0.18
CA TYR A 131 3.61 -3.41 0.37
C TYR A 131 2.50 -3.26 -0.68
N VAL A 132 2.86 -2.75 -1.86
CA VAL A 132 1.91 -2.57 -2.98
C VAL A 132 1.44 -3.93 -3.51
N PHE A 133 2.34 -4.88 -3.69
CA PHE A 133 1.98 -6.24 -4.13
C PHE A 133 1.05 -6.94 -3.13
N ALA A 134 1.28 -6.74 -1.83
CA ALA A 134 0.44 -7.26 -0.76
C ALA A 134 -0.96 -6.62 -0.76
N GLU A 135 -1.09 -5.34 -1.10
CA GLU A 135 -2.40 -4.70 -1.30
C GLU A 135 -3.13 -5.34 -2.49
N ARG A 136 -2.46 -5.47 -3.64
CA ARG A 136 -3.01 -6.07 -4.87
C ARG A 136 -3.49 -7.52 -4.65
N THR A 137 -2.71 -8.31 -3.93
CA THR A 137 -3.05 -9.71 -3.59
C THR A 137 -3.89 -9.84 -2.32
N ARG A 138 -4.31 -8.74 -1.69
CA ARG A 138 -5.08 -8.72 -0.44
C ARG A 138 -4.43 -9.53 0.70
N CYS A 139 -3.11 -9.50 0.79
CA CYS A 139 -2.33 -10.15 1.84
C CYS A 139 -2.03 -9.16 2.98
N GLN A 140 -3.05 -8.87 3.82
CA GLN A 140 -2.98 -7.79 4.83
C GLN A 140 -1.83 -7.95 5.83
N ARG A 141 -1.50 -9.19 6.20
CA ARG A 141 -0.39 -9.47 7.14
C ARG A 141 0.98 -9.17 6.53
N LEU A 142 1.17 -9.46 5.25
CA LEU A 142 2.39 -9.10 4.53
C LEU A 142 2.48 -7.58 4.35
N LYS A 143 1.36 -6.93 4.02
CA LYS A 143 1.27 -5.46 3.94
C LYS A 143 1.72 -4.80 5.24
N ALA A 144 1.18 -5.24 6.39
CA ALA A 144 1.60 -4.74 7.70
C ALA A 144 3.07 -5.03 8.02
N MET A 145 3.58 -6.21 7.64
CA MET A 145 4.99 -6.56 7.83
C MET A 145 5.92 -5.67 7.02
N ALA A 146 5.61 -5.44 5.75
CA ALA A 146 6.39 -4.57 4.87
C ALA A 146 6.44 -3.14 5.40
N LEU A 147 5.31 -2.61 5.87
CA LEU A 147 5.25 -1.30 6.53
C LEU A 147 6.13 -1.25 7.78
N ARG A 148 6.08 -2.27 8.64
CA ARG A 148 6.91 -2.34 9.85
C ARG A 148 8.41 -2.34 9.50
N LYS A 149 8.82 -3.12 8.51
CA LYS A 149 10.21 -3.17 8.04
C LYS A 149 10.67 -1.84 7.44
N ALA A 150 9.83 -1.21 6.61
CA ALA A 150 10.10 0.14 6.07
C ALA A 150 10.21 1.20 7.19
N THR A 151 9.35 1.12 8.21
CA THR A 151 9.38 2.04 9.36
C THR A 151 10.71 1.93 10.11
N SER A 152 11.23 0.72 10.32
CA SER A 152 12.55 0.49 10.93
C SER A 152 13.69 1.15 10.14
N ILE A 153 13.58 1.22 8.81
CA ILE A 153 14.55 1.96 7.98
C ILE A 153 14.40 3.46 8.19
N CYS A 154 13.17 4.00 8.20
CA CYS A 154 12.91 5.43 8.37
C CYS A 154 13.27 5.96 9.77
N GLN A 155 13.31 5.11 10.78
CA GLN A 155 13.76 5.48 12.14
C GLN A 155 15.27 5.64 12.25
N LYS A 156 16.05 5.10 11.30
CA LYS A 156 17.51 5.24 11.30
C LYS A 156 17.89 6.67 10.88
N PRO A 157 19.00 7.20 11.42
CA PRO A 157 19.50 8.50 10.99
C PRO A 157 19.77 8.47 9.48
N PHE A 158 19.45 9.58 8.82
CA PHE A 158 19.68 9.74 7.38
C PHE A 158 21.16 9.44 7.06
N PRO A 159 21.46 8.65 6.01
CA PRO A 159 22.83 8.26 5.69
C PRO A 159 23.78 9.44 5.59
N THR A 160 24.94 9.34 6.25
CA THR A 160 26.01 10.36 6.18
C THR A 160 27.00 10.08 5.06
N SER A 161 27.10 8.83 4.60
CA SER A 161 27.83 8.47 3.38
C SER A 161 27.12 9.10 2.17
N SER A 162 27.81 9.99 1.46
CA SER A 162 27.25 10.63 0.24
C SER A 162 26.70 9.58 -0.73
N GLY A 163 27.41 8.47 -0.93
CA GLY A 163 27.00 7.42 -1.86
C GLY A 163 25.67 6.75 -1.53
N ASP A 164 25.30 6.58 -0.26
CA ASP A 164 24.02 5.96 0.12
C ASP A 164 22.91 7.00 0.21
N ALA A 165 23.24 8.23 0.63
CA ALA A 165 22.31 9.35 0.64
C ALA A 165 21.78 9.64 -0.77
N ASP A 166 22.67 9.73 -1.76
CA ASP A 166 22.30 10.05 -3.14
C ASP A 166 21.41 8.95 -3.75
N LYS A 167 21.76 7.66 -3.51
CA LYS A 167 20.95 6.51 -3.93
C LYS A 167 19.60 6.47 -3.24
N LEU A 168 19.55 6.79 -1.95
CA LEU A 168 18.30 6.82 -1.19
C LEU A 168 17.37 7.89 -1.77
N LEU A 169 17.88 9.09 -2.07
CA LEU A 169 17.10 10.16 -2.71
C LEU A 169 16.58 9.74 -4.09
N GLU A 170 17.41 9.09 -4.91
CA GLU A 170 17.01 8.60 -6.24
C GLU A 170 15.87 7.57 -6.16
N ILE A 171 15.98 6.62 -5.24
CA ILE A 171 14.97 5.57 -5.03
C ILE A 171 13.71 6.13 -4.38
N PHE A 172 13.82 7.20 -3.57
CA PHE A 172 12.67 7.76 -2.85
C PHE A 172 11.58 8.26 -3.78
N ASP A 173 11.94 8.91 -4.89
CA ASP A 173 10.96 9.38 -5.88
C ASP A 173 10.21 8.22 -6.52
N GLN A 174 10.91 7.11 -6.79
CA GLN A 174 10.32 5.89 -7.34
C GLN A 174 9.37 5.25 -6.33
N VAL A 175 9.77 5.18 -5.05
CA VAL A 175 8.97 4.63 -3.97
C VAL A 175 7.70 5.45 -3.72
N ILE A 176 7.80 6.79 -3.68
CA ILE A 176 6.61 7.64 -3.52
C ILE A 176 5.67 7.44 -4.70
N THR A 177 6.19 7.47 -5.93
CA THR A 177 5.36 7.28 -7.13
C THR A 177 4.65 5.92 -7.09
N LEU A 178 5.37 4.84 -6.80
CA LEU A 178 4.84 3.50 -6.71
C LEU A 178 3.71 3.40 -5.65
N VAL A 179 3.97 3.88 -4.42
CA VAL A 179 3.00 3.77 -3.33
C VAL A 179 1.78 4.65 -3.59
N TYR A 180 1.94 5.89 -4.04
CA TYR A 180 0.81 6.80 -4.25
C TYR A 180 -0.03 6.45 -5.50
N ASN A 181 0.55 5.81 -6.51
CA ASN A 181 -0.22 5.37 -7.68
C ASN A 181 -1.00 4.08 -7.43
N HIS A 182 -0.50 3.20 -6.55
CA HIS A 182 -1.00 1.83 -6.45
C HIS A 182 -1.60 1.46 -5.08
N THR A 183 -1.64 2.40 -4.15
CA THR A 183 -2.41 2.25 -2.90
C THR A 183 -3.56 3.23 -2.91
N SER A 184 -4.71 2.88 -2.34
CA SER A 184 -5.85 3.79 -2.24
C SER A 184 -6.00 4.27 -0.79
N ASP A 185 -6.20 5.57 -0.64
CA ASP A 185 -6.72 6.12 0.61
C ASP A 185 -8.23 5.89 0.62
N ARG A 186 -8.70 4.92 1.42
CA ARG A 186 -10.13 4.59 1.51
C ARG A 186 -10.97 5.81 1.93
N SER A 187 -10.36 6.81 2.58
CA SER A 187 -11.04 8.03 3.00
C SER A 187 -11.53 8.89 1.83
N ALA A 188 -10.88 8.85 0.65
CA ALA A 188 -11.29 9.68 -0.48
C ALA A 188 -12.65 9.25 -1.06
N ALA A 189 -12.91 7.95 -1.15
CA ALA A 189 -14.16 7.42 -1.71
C ALA A 189 -15.38 7.77 -0.86
N VAL A 190 -15.21 7.76 0.47
CA VAL A 190 -16.26 8.12 1.44
C VAL A 190 -16.55 9.62 1.42
N VAL A 191 -15.51 10.47 1.42
CA VAL A 191 -15.67 11.94 1.42
C VAL A 191 -16.38 12.45 0.16
N PHE A 192 -16.18 11.81 -1.00
CA PHE A 192 -16.87 12.16 -2.24
C PHE A 192 -18.20 11.42 -2.45
N GLY A 193 -18.65 10.58 -1.51
CA GLY A 193 -19.94 9.90 -1.58
C GLY A 193 -20.07 8.91 -2.75
N ILE A 194 -18.96 8.36 -3.26
CA ILE A 194 -18.94 7.49 -4.45
C ILE A 194 -19.36 6.05 -4.11
N GLU A 195 -19.31 5.64 -2.84
CA GLU A 195 -19.50 4.25 -2.42
C GLU A 195 -20.93 3.69 -2.57
N ASN A 196 -21.92 4.51 -2.95
CA ASN A 196 -23.32 4.08 -3.05
C ASN A 196 -23.88 3.97 -4.49
N LEU A 197 -23.03 4.00 -5.53
CA LEU A 197 -23.48 3.64 -6.87
C LEU A 197 -23.64 2.12 -6.97
N LYS A 198 -24.80 1.61 -6.52
CA LYS A 198 -25.29 0.28 -6.88
C LYS A 198 -25.15 0.12 -8.41
N PRO A 199 -24.57 -0.99 -8.92
CA PRO A 199 -24.56 -1.26 -10.34
C PRO A 199 -26.00 -1.19 -10.85
N VAL A 200 -26.29 -0.20 -11.70
CA VAL A 200 -27.57 -0.14 -12.39
C VAL A 200 -27.62 -1.41 -13.25
N PRO A 201 -28.59 -2.32 -13.05
CA PRO A 201 -28.70 -3.49 -13.89
C PRO A 201 -28.77 -3.03 -15.34
N SER A 202 -27.82 -3.49 -16.15
CA SER A 202 -27.76 -3.21 -17.57
C SER A 202 -29.11 -3.58 -18.17
N ALA A 203 -29.78 -2.59 -18.77
CA ALA A 203 -31.01 -2.84 -19.52
C ALA A 203 -30.73 -3.96 -20.53
N PRO A 204 -31.67 -4.90 -20.74
CA PRO A 204 -31.50 -5.96 -21.72
C PRO A 204 -31.19 -5.35 -23.09
N GLY A 205 -29.95 -5.52 -23.54
CA GLY A 205 -29.53 -5.09 -24.86
C GLY A 205 -30.33 -5.83 -25.93
N PRO A 206 -30.68 -5.19 -27.06
CA PRO A 206 -31.32 -5.87 -28.17
C PRO A 206 -30.42 -7.01 -28.68
N ASN A 207 -30.98 -8.21 -28.77
CA ASN A 207 -30.31 -9.40 -29.29
C ASN A 207 -29.63 -9.10 -30.64
N PRO A 208 -28.32 -9.37 -30.80
CA PRO A 208 -27.67 -9.24 -32.08
C PRO A 208 -28.20 -10.33 -33.03
N ARG A 209 -28.76 -9.90 -34.16
CA ARG A 209 -29.06 -10.78 -35.29
C ARG A 209 -27.74 -11.34 -35.82
N MET A 210 -27.63 -12.67 -35.87
CA MET A 210 -26.55 -13.37 -36.57
C MET A 210 -26.54 -12.96 -38.04
N GLY A 211 -25.42 -12.39 -38.49
CA GLY A 211 -25.09 -12.30 -39.90
C GLY A 211 -24.62 -10.93 -40.35
N GLU A 212 -23.42 -10.51 -39.94
CA GLU A 212 -22.61 -9.57 -40.71
C GLU A 212 -21.15 -9.66 -40.26
N MET A 213 -20.31 -10.23 -41.12
CA MET A 213 -18.85 -10.15 -41.04
C MET A 213 -18.43 -8.77 -41.55
N ILE A 214 -17.81 -7.95 -40.69
CA ILE A 214 -17.12 -6.71 -41.10
C ILE A 214 -15.72 -6.73 -40.47
N PRO A 215 -14.65 -6.39 -41.22
CA PRO A 215 -13.28 -6.44 -40.72
C PRO A 215 -12.94 -5.24 -39.82
N SER A 216 -12.09 -5.53 -38.84
CA SER A 216 -11.61 -4.62 -37.81
C SER A 216 -10.81 -3.44 -38.35
N SER A 217 -11.24 -2.21 -38.05
CA SER A 217 -10.34 -1.07 -37.83
C SER A 217 -11.06 0.06 -37.06
N LEU A 218 -10.27 0.82 -36.30
CA LEU A 218 -10.56 2.07 -35.58
C LEU A 218 -11.15 1.98 -34.16
N PHE A 219 -10.23 2.00 -33.20
CA PHE A 219 -10.46 2.50 -31.84
C PHE A 219 -10.85 3.98 -31.90
N GLY A 220 -12.10 4.27 -31.54
CA GLY A 220 -12.66 5.62 -31.42
C GLY A 220 -12.98 5.95 -29.96
N GLN A 221 -12.49 7.12 -29.57
CA GLN A 221 -12.75 7.93 -28.38
C GLN A 221 -14.22 7.88 -27.90
N VAL A 222 -14.45 7.45 -26.65
CA VAL A 222 -15.77 7.48 -26.00
C VAL A 222 -16.01 8.85 -25.37
N GLN A 223 -17.01 9.55 -25.91
CA GLN A 223 -17.53 10.83 -25.42
C GLN A 223 -18.62 10.58 -24.36
N TRP A 224 -18.42 11.10 -23.15
CA TRP A 224 -19.42 11.06 -22.08
C TRP A 224 -20.52 12.10 -22.33
N GLN A 225 -21.77 11.65 -22.47
CA GLN A 225 -22.95 12.53 -22.50
C GLN A 225 -23.59 12.57 -21.11
N HIS A 226 -23.78 13.77 -20.58
CA HIS A 226 -24.52 14.01 -19.33
C HIS A 226 -26.03 14.02 -19.63
N ALA A 227 -26.76 13.06 -19.06
CA ALA A 227 -28.22 13.08 -19.05
C ALA A 227 -28.73 13.94 -17.88
N THR A 228 -29.68 14.83 -18.18
CA THR A 228 -30.41 15.66 -17.21
C THR A 228 -31.56 14.85 -16.62
N VAL A 229 -31.64 14.77 -15.28
CA VAL A 229 -32.74 14.12 -14.57
C VAL A 229 -33.70 15.18 -14.04
N THR A 230 -34.97 15.06 -14.42
CA THR A 230 -36.11 15.84 -13.94
C THR A 230 -36.62 15.29 -12.59
N ALA A 231 -36.80 16.19 -11.63
CA ALA A 231 -37.27 15.87 -10.28
C ALA A 231 -38.79 15.68 -10.20
N SER A 232 -39.25 14.69 -9.45
CA SER A 232 -40.65 14.56 -9.01
C SER A 232 -40.73 14.62 -7.49
N SER A 233 -41.58 15.52 -6.99
CA SER A 233 -41.81 15.86 -5.59
C SER A 233 -42.75 14.85 -4.91
N THR A 234 -42.41 14.39 -3.71
CA THR A 234 -43.38 13.75 -2.80
C THR A 234 -43.05 14.02 -1.32
N LYS A 235 -43.86 14.90 -0.74
CA LYS A 235 -44.36 15.05 0.65
C LYS A 235 -43.43 14.77 1.86
N GLU A 236 -43.17 15.88 2.54
CA GLU A 236 -42.70 16.09 3.91
C GLU A 236 -43.24 15.11 4.97
N SER A 237 -42.29 14.49 5.68
CA SER A 237 -42.45 14.10 7.08
C SER A 237 -41.28 14.67 7.87
N VAL A 238 -41.58 15.23 9.05
CA VAL A 238 -40.66 16.00 9.90
C VAL A 238 -39.43 15.16 10.29
N PRO A 239 -38.20 15.55 9.92
CA PRO A 239 -37.01 14.75 10.20
C PRO A 239 -36.55 14.96 11.64
N LYS A 240 -36.46 13.85 12.39
CA LYS A 240 -35.66 13.77 13.62
C LYS A 240 -34.21 14.10 13.25
N VAL A 241 -33.66 15.15 13.85
CA VAL A 241 -32.24 15.50 13.73
C VAL A 241 -31.40 14.28 14.15
N PRO A 242 -30.65 13.64 13.23
CA PRO A 242 -29.75 12.55 13.60
C PRO A 242 -28.67 13.13 14.50
N LYS A 243 -28.48 12.51 15.68
CA LYS A 243 -27.31 12.75 16.52
C LYS A 243 -26.08 12.61 15.64
N SER A 244 -25.29 13.68 15.52
CA SER A 244 -24.02 13.69 14.80
C SER A 244 -23.19 12.51 15.29
N SER A 245 -23.06 11.50 14.42
CA SER A 245 -22.19 10.36 14.64
C SER A 245 -20.77 10.85 14.93
N ALA A 246 -20.09 10.12 15.81
CA ALA A 246 -18.68 10.33 16.12
C ALA A 246 -17.89 10.61 14.83
N GLY A 247 -17.00 11.60 14.88
CA GLY A 247 -16.29 12.09 13.70
C GLY A 247 -15.71 10.96 12.87
N ASP A 248 -15.96 11.00 11.57
CA ASP A 248 -15.36 10.10 10.62
C ASP A 248 -13.84 10.32 10.68
N ASP A 249 -13.15 9.48 11.45
CA ASP A 249 -11.70 9.45 11.50
C ASP A 249 -11.20 9.13 10.09
N ILE A 250 -10.48 10.09 9.50
CA ILE A 250 -9.88 9.94 8.18
C ILE A 250 -8.78 8.87 8.29
N VAL A 251 -9.09 7.64 7.85
CA VAL A 251 -8.13 6.53 7.84
C VAL A 251 -7.22 6.67 6.63
N ARG A 252 -6.01 7.20 6.86
CA ARG A 252 -4.95 7.32 5.84
C ARG A 252 -4.16 6.02 5.70
N ASP A 253 -3.63 5.75 4.50
CA ASP A 253 -2.74 4.59 4.28
C ASP A 253 -1.40 4.77 5.03
N GLY A 254 -1.02 3.74 5.79
CA GLY A 254 0.13 3.82 6.69
C GLY A 254 1.47 4.07 5.99
N PHE A 255 1.69 3.52 4.79
CA PHE A 255 2.94 3.71 4.05
C PHE A 255 3.00 5.09 3.42
N ARG A 256 1.87 5.63 2.94
CA ARG A 256 1.77 7.03 2.48
C ARG A 256 2.14 8.01 3.61
N MET A 257 1.62 7.79 4.81
CA MET A 257 1.94 8.60 5.99
C MET A 257 3.41 8.48 6.39
N LEU A 258 3.98 7.27 6.35
CA LEU A 258 5.40 7.05 6.60
C LEU A 258 6.29 7.86 5.65
N LEU A 259 5.99 7.82 4.34
CA LEU A 259 6.74 8.57 3.33
C LEU A 259 6.64 10.07 3.53
N ALA A 260 5.44 10.59 3.78
CA ALA A 260 5.21 12.01 4.04
C ALA A 260 5.97 12.48 5.30
N ALA A 261 5.89 11.73 6.40
CA ALA A 261 6.58 12.04 7.65
C ALA A 261 8.11 12.01 7.50
N TYR A 262 8.65 11.00 6.80
CA TYR A 262 10.08 10.90 6.55
C TYR A 262 10.58 12.03 5.65
N SER A 263 9.86 12.35 4.58
CA SER A 263 10.17 13.49 3.72
C SER A 263 10.13 14.82 4.46
N ALA A 264 9.14 15.04 5.34
CA ALA A 264 9.07 16.25 6.15
C ALA A 264 10.25 16.39 7.11
N THR A 265 10.66 15.29 7.75
CA THR A 265 11.80 15.24 8.68
C THR A 265 13.13 15.59 7.98
N HIS A 266 13.25 15.29 6.69
CA HIS A 266 14.46 15.52 5.90
C HIS A 266 14.24 16.49 4.74
N LEU A 267 13.26 17.39 4.86
CA LEU A 267 12.79 18.23 3.76
C LEU A 267 13.91 19.10 3.17
N GLU A 268 14.86 19.55 3.99
CA GLU A 268 15.99 20.35 3.51
C GLU A 268 16.89 19.61 2.52
N LYS A 269 17.05 18.29 2.69
CA LYS A 269 17.81 17.44 1.78
C LYS A 269 16.99 17.12 0.54
N PHE A 270 15.73 16.75 0.72
CA PHE A 270 14.82 16.44 -0.39
C PHE A 270 14.58 17.63 -1.34
N ARG A 271 14.40 18.85 -0.82
CA ARG A 271 14.19 20.05 -1.65
C ARG A 271 15.40 20.42 -2.51
N ALA A 272 16.60 19.97 -2.14
CA ALA A 272 17.81 20.17 -2.93
C ALA A 272 17.81 19.27 -4.19
N SER A 273 17.01 18.21 -4.20
CA SER A 273 16.83 17.33 -5.35
C SER A 273 15.78 17.90 -6.33
N PRO A 274 16.14 18.19 -7.59
CA PRO A 274 15.18 18.64 -8.60
C PRO A 274 14.11 17.59 -8.93
N SER A 275 14.42 16.30 -8.79
CA SER A 275 13.48 15.22 -9.08
C SER A 275 12.36 15.17 -8.03
N PHE A 276 12.71 15.31 -6.75
CA PHE A 276 11.73 15.42 -5.66
C PHE A 276 10.81 16.64 -5.83
N MET A 277 11.34 17.78 -6.26
CA MET A 277 10.52 18.97 -6.51
C MET A 277 9.55 18.80 -7.68
N ARG A 278 9.89 17.99 -8.69
CA ARG A 278 8.95 17.61 -9.76
C ARG A 278 7.87 16.67 -9.22
N LEU A 279 8.28 15.65 -8.47
CA LEU A 279 7.38 14.68 -7.81
C LEU A 279 6.32 15.38 -6.93
N HIS A 280 6.77 16.32 -6.09
CA HIS A 280 5.88 17.13 -5.26
C HIS A 280 4.84 17.90 -6.10
N ARG A 281 5.20 18.37 -7.31
CA ARG A 281 4.22 19.05 -8.16
C ARG A 281 3.28 18.09 -8.89
N SER A 282 3.74 16.87 -9.20
CA SER A 282 2.96 15.89 -9.94
C SER A 282 2.02 15.05 -9.07
N LEU A 283 2.29 14.95 -7.76
CA LEU A 283 1.52 14.12 -6.82
C LEU A 283 0.89 15.00 -5.72
N PRO A 284 -0.30 15.60 -5.97
CA PRO A 284 -0.95 16.51 -5.01
C PRO A 284 -1.36 15.82 -3.71
N ASP A 285 -1.71 14.54 -3.76
CA ASP A 285 -1.99 13.73 -2.56
C ASP A 285 -0.78 13.67 -1.64
N PHE A 286 0.40 13.38 -2.20
CA PHE A 286 1.65 13.37 -1.45
C PHE A 286 1.98 14.74 -0.87
N SER A 287 1.80 15.82 -1.64
CA SER A 287 1.96 17.19 -1.10
C SER A 287 1.02 17.49 0.05
N SER A 288 -0.24 17.07 -0.06
CA SER A 288 -1.25 17.28 0.97
C SER A 288 -0.86 16.56 2.26
N ASP A 289 -0.43 15.31 2.13
CA ASP A 289 0.02 14.49 3.26
C ASP A 289 1.34 15.04 3.85
N LEU A 290 2.28 15.52 3.02
CA LEU A 290 3.52 16.15 3.45
C LEU A 290 3.27 17.38 4.33
N ILE A 291 2.30 18.22 3.95
CA ILE A 291 1.94 19.44 4.71
C ILE A 291 1.47 19.10 6.14
N LEU A 292 0.89 17.92 6.38
CA LEU A 292 0.47 17.49 7.73
C LEU A 292 1.65 17.38 8.70
N PHE A 293 2.85 17.08 8.18
CA PHE A 293 4.06 16.87 8.99
C PHE A 293 5.04 18.03 8.91
N VAL A 294 4.92 18.90 7.90
CA VAL A 294 5.67 20.16 7.86
C VAL A 294 5.12 21.06 8.96
N ARG A 295 5.86 21.14 10.07
CA ARG A 295 5.53 22.08 11.14
C ARG A 295 5.48 23.49 10.55
N PRO A 296 4.48 24.32 10.87
CA PRO A 296 4.53 25.74 10.56
C PRO A 296 5.85 26.29 11.14
N GLY A 297 6.77 26.63 10.23
CA GLY A 297 8.15 26.92 10.57
C GLY A 297 8.28 28.29 11.22
N GLY A 298 8.36 28.32 12.54
CA GLY A 298 8.71 29.50 13.33
C GLY A 298 7.78 30.70 13.16
N ASP A 299 8.06 31.78 13.88
CA ASP A 299 7.32 33.03 13.76
C ASP A 299 7.37 33.50 12.30
N ILE A 300 6.26 33.28 11.58
CA ILE A 300 5.99 33.95 10.31
C ILE A 300 5.82 35.41 10.70
N SER A 301 6.87 36.20 10.47
CA SER A 301 6.84 37.63 10.74
C SER A 301 6.91 38.37 9.42
N THR A 302 6.18 39.46 9.33
CA THR A 302 6.30 40.40 8.22
C THR A 302 7.10 41.58 8.74
N ASP A 303 8.17 41.99 8.05
CA ASP A 303 8.86 43.20 8.43
C ASP A 303 8.04 44.46 8.07
N GLU A 304 8.52 45.62 8.51
CA GLU A 304 7.87 46.93 8.29
C GLU A 304 7.68 47.29 6.80
N ASN A 305 8.36 46.59 5.88
CA ASN A 305 8.22 46.77 4.43
C ASN A 305 7.24 45.78 3.80
N GLY A 306 6.55 44.96 4.60
CA GLY A 306 5.65 43.93 4.08
C GLY A 306 6.38 42.68 3.59
N ILE A 307 7.68 42.50 3.89
CA ILE A 307 8.44 41.32 3.46
C ILE A 307 8.23 40.19 4.47
N LEU A 308 7.70 39.07 3.98
CA LEU A 308 7.52 37.85 4.76
C LEU A 308 8.89 37.24 5.11
N ARG A 309 9.18 37.09 6.40
CA ARG A 309 10.37 36.41 6.94
C ARG A 309 9.94 35.15 7.66
N ILE A 310 10.38 34.01 7.12
CA ILE A 310 10.14 32.70 7.72
C ILE A 310 11.44 32.24 8.40
N LYS A 311 11.43 32.15 9.73
CA LYS A 311 12.55 31.56 10.49
C LYS A 311 12.30 30.07 10.68
N PHE A 312 12.96 29.23 9.91
CA PHE A 312 12.95 27.79 10.15
C PHE A 312 13.79 27.49 11.40
N ARG A 313 13.13 27.14 12.53
CA ARG A 313 13.81 26.50 13.66
C ARG A 313 13.96 25.02 13.32
N MET A 314 15.17 24.58 13.02
CA MET A 314 15.47 23.15 13.04
C MET A 314 15.40 22.67 14.48
N VAL A 315 14.69 21.56 14.69
CA VAL A 315 14.59 20.91 16.00
C VAL A 315 15.79 19.98 16.11
N GLU A 316 16.65 20.25 17.08
CA GLU A 316 17.59 19.25 17.57
C GLU A 316 16.78 18.25 18.41
N PHE A 317 16.70 17.00 17.97
CA PHE A 317 16.16 15.93 18.81
C PHE A 317 17.23 15.60 19.85
N PRO A 318 16.92 15.66 21.17
CA PRO A 318 17.85 15.14 22.16
C PRO A 318 18.02 13.65 21.86
N LEU A 319 19.24 13.26 21.48
CA LEU A 319 19.65 11.88 21.52
C LEU A 319 19.63 11.49 23.00
N GLU A 320 18.57 10.82 23.45
CA GLU A 320 18.64 10.14 24.74
C GLU A 320 19.72 9.07 24.62
N GLU A 321 20.83 9.27 25.33
CA GLU A 321 21.91 8.30 25.45
C GLU A 321 21.36 7.03 26.09
N THR A 322 21.25 5.96 25.31
CA THR A 322 20.98 4.59 25.77
C THR A 322 22.26 3.76 25.85
#